data_AF-A0AAJ0G455-F1
#
_entry.id   AF-A0AAJ0G455-F1
#
_cell.length_a   1.000
_cell.length_b   1.000
_cell.length_c   1.000
_cell.angle_alpha   90.00
_cell.angle_beta   90.00
_cell.angle_gamma   90.00
#
_symmetry.space_group_name_H-M   'P 1'
#
loop_
_entity.id
_entity.type
_entity.pdbx_description
1 polymer ?
#
loop_
_entity_poly.entity_id
_entity_poly.type
_entity_poly.pdbx_seq_one_letter_code
_entity_poly.pdbx_strand_id
1 'polypeptide(L)'
;MWDLRRTCKVIHSKTFDYFARTAFRAVVVRMGYSGLCKVAAISQHPQFAAKVQTILCYGHELHDEGLEAKEYDEAEDMIESSDVTPEICRLLQEQIRLTNLGQMDRSFVERSATDGIMLALAFQRFTNLKELLMPCVNLQHEAKYIRRKHHGEGPSTDHTFSILLSSAAHAILRPKTIRVVHYSPSATIEAVLLSTLSMPNEILCCLSELRELQLRLQTRSSAYRNPSTWKSHLATFLSRCPQLRYLTLSFLNDWEDTESVISAVATQVHFPRLEELSLGGIRCSGGDLCRFLQSHPDLRKLDLDGFDITGSASYASILKMLSNTHTRLQNFSSCQIAQNSFRVYLETLGKIGSNPYRPSSSKEPEDFFDDFEQVHYPHIFTAQIEEWEGVQQRLALMSEDLVVSHISYHPLYDSEQ
;
A
#
# COMPACT_ATOMS: atom_id res chain seq x y z
N MET A 1 52.56 18.99 -4.91
CA MET A 1 51.88 17.66 -4.91
C MET A 1 51.42 17.23 -3.50
N TRP A 2 52.20 17.49 -2.44
CA TRP A 2 51.81 17.22 -1.05
C TRP A 2 50.59 18.03 -0.57
N ASP A 3 50.52 19.32 -0.91
CA ASP A 3 49.39 20.18 -0.49
C ASP A 3 48.05 19.76 -1.12
N LEU A 4 48.07 19.27 -2.36
CA LEU A 4 46.87 18.76 -3.03
C LEU A 4 46.31 17.52 -2.31
N ARG A 5 47.17 16.57 -1.92
CA ARG A 5 46.74 15.38 -1.15
C ARG A 5 46.12 15.77 0.20
N ARG A 6 46.67 16.78 0.88
CA ARG A 6 46.16 17.26 2.16
C ARG A 6 44.81 17.98 1.98
N THR A 7 44.70 18.85 0.98
CA THR A 7 43.45 19.52 0.63
C THR A 7 42.36 18.52 0.26
N CYS A 8 42.66 17.51 -0.57
CA CYS A 8 41.71 16.46 -0.92
C CYS A 8 41.25 15.65 0.30
N LYS A 9 42.16 15.30 1.23
CA LYS A 9 41.78 14.63 2.49
C LYS A 9 40.85 15.50 3.34
N VAL A 10 41.11 16.80 3.45
CA VAL A 10 40.28 17.72 4.23
C VAL A 10 38.90 17.88 3.59
N ILE A 11 38.85 18.10 2.26
CA ILE A 11 37.58 18.19 1.53
C ILE A 11 36.80 16.88 1.72
N HIS A 12 37.42 15.73 1.47
CA HIS A 12 36.80 14.42 1.67
C HIS A 12 36.27 14.26 3.10
N SER A 13 37.06 14.56 4.13
CA SER A 13 36.61 14.45 5.53
C SER A 13 35.39 15.34 5.86
N LYS A 14 35.24 16.48 5.17
CA LYS A 14 34.14 17.42 5.38
C LYS A 14 32.91 17.11 4.52
N THR A 15 33.09 16.58 3.31
CA THR A 15 32.01 16.39 2.34
C THR A 15 31.52 14.96 2.26
N PHE A 16 32.34 13.97 2.64
CA PHE A 16 32.01 12.56 2.48
C PHE A 16 30.77 12.16 3.28
N ASP A 17 30.67 12.55 4.55
CA ASP A 17 29.51 12.18 5.37
C ASP A 17 28.21 12.83 4.88
N TYR A 18 28.29 14.06 4.38
CA TYR A 18 27.16 14.73 3.73
C TYR A 18 26.76 14.01 2.43
N PHE A 19 27.74 13.69 1.57
CA PHE A 19 27.52 12.92 0.36
C PHE A 19 26.88 11.55 0.67
N ALA A 20 27.47 10.79 1.59
CA ALA A 20 27.00 9.46 1.96
C ALA A 20 25.56 9.51 2.49
N ARG A 21 25.23 10.49 3.34
CA ARG A 21 23.86 10.71 3.81
C ARG A 21 22.92 11.08 2.67
N THR A 22 23.29 12.00 1.80
CA THR A 22 22.39 12.48 0.75
C THR A 22 22.18 11.42 -0.34
N ALA A 23 23.23 10.71 -0.74
CA ALA A 23 23.19 9.76 -1.84
C ALA A 23 22.66 8.37 -1.45
N PHE A 24 22.88 7.93 -0.20
CA PHE A 24 22.53 6.57 0.24
C PHE A 24 21.45 6.52 1.32
N ARG A 25 20.85 7.66 1.72
CA ARG A 25 19.71 7.62 2.67
C ARG A 25 18.56 6.77 2.16
N ALA A 26 18.24 6.90 0.88
CA ALA A 26 17.24 6.08 0.21
C ALA A 26 17.93 5.29 -0.91
N VAL A 27 17.76 3.97 -0.90
CA VAL A 27 18.29 3.09 -1.93
C VAL A 27 17.13 2.56 -2.75
N VAL A 28 17.24 2.75 -4.07
CA VAL A 28 16.28 2.20 -5.04
C VAL A 28 16.74 0.81 -5.44
N VAL A 29 15.83 -0.14 -5.33
CA VAL A 29 16.02 -1.54 -5.70
C VAL A 29 15.07 -1.87 -6.82
N ARG A 30 15.60 -2.36 -7.93
CA ARG A 30 14.80 -3.06 -8.92
C ARG A 30 14.90 -4.53 -8.58
N MET A 31 13.78 -5.20 -8.38
CA MET A 31 13.77 -6.65 -8.20
C MET A 31 14.40 -7.27 -9.46
N GLY A 32 15.37 -8.15 -9.26
CA GLY A 32 16.25 -8.69 -10.30
C GLY A 32 17.73 -8.59 -9.96
N TYR A 33 18.51 -9.50 -10.53
CA TYR A 33 19.91 -9.73 -10.14
C TYR A 33 20.78 -8.47 -10.10
N SER A 34 20.79 -7.67 -11.18
CA SER A 34 21.58 -6.43 -11.24
C SER A 34 21.21 -5.42 -10.14
N GLY A 35 19.91 -5.30 -9.84
CA GLY A 35 19.42 -4.41 -8.78
C GLY A 35 19.85 -4.92 -7.40
N LEU A 36 19.70 -6.22 -7.17
CA LEU A 36 20.07 -6.88 -5.92
C LEU A 36 21.58 -6.89 -5.69
N CYS A 37 22.40 -7.09 -6.71
CA CYS A 37 23.86 -6.99 -6.63
C CYS A 37 24.31 -5.59 -6.23
N LYS A 38 23.66 -4.53 -6.73
CA LYS A 38 23.95 -3.15 -6.32
C LYS A 38 23.62 -2.94 -4.84
N VAL A 39 22.47 -3.44 -4.38
CA VAL A 39 22.08 -3.36 -2.97
C VAL A 39 23.04 -4.13 -2.09
N ALA A 40 23.42 -5.35 -2.50
CA ALA A 40 24.42 -6.16 -1.84
C ALA A 40 25.73 -5.38 -1.72
N ALA A 41 26.26 -4.84 -2.82
CA ALA A 41 27.49 -4.04 -2.83
C ALA A 41 27.43 -2.82 -1.89
N ILE A 42 26.30 -2.08 -1.87
CA ILE A 42 26.08 -0.97 -0.93
C ILE A 42 26.11 -1.48 0.52
N SER A 43 25.47 -2.62 0.79
CA SER A 43 25.42 -3.23 2.12
C SER A 43 26.80 -3.67 2.64
N GLN A 44 27.73 -4.00 1.74
CA GLN A 44 29.10 -4.36 2.15
C GLN A 44 29.96 -3.15 2.50
N HIS A 45 29.58 -1.94 2.10
CA HIS A 45 30.34 -0.73 2.38
C HIS A 45 29.91 -0.11 3.73
N PRO A 46 30.70 -0.21 4.82
CA PRO A 46 30.22 0.11 6.17
C PRO A 46 29.72 1.55 6.33
N GLN A 47 30.39 2.49 5.64
CA GLN A 47 30.03 3.91 5.71
C GLN A 47 28.76 4.27 4.92
N PHE A 48 28.36 3.46 3.94
CA PHE A 48 27.15 3.69 3.14
C PHE A 48 25.99 2.91 3.71
N ALA A 49 26.19 1.65 4.08
CA ALA A 49 25.20 0.80 4.72
C ALA A 49 24.60 1.46 5.97
N ALA A 50 25.43 2.10 6.81
CA ALA A 50 24.98 2.83 7.98
C ALA A 50 24.18 4.11 7.65
N LYS A 51 24.12 4.58 6.41
CA LYS A 51 23.32 5.74 6.01
C LYS A 51 21.97 5.37 5.43
N VAL A 52 21.79 4.12 4.99
CA VAL A 52 20.53 3.62 4.43
C VAL A 52 19.44 3.63 5.51
N GLN A 53 18.37 4.37 5.24
CA GLN A 53 17.17 4.47 6.09
C GLN A 53 15.92 3.97 5.38
N THR A 54 15.91 4.04 4.05
CA THR A 54 14.75 3.77 3.22
C THR A 54 15.16 2.87 2.07
N ILE A 55 14.37 1.81 1.83
CA ILE A 55 14.48 0.95 0.65
C ILE A 55 13.22 1.17 -0.19
N LEU A 56 13.42 1.51 -1.46
CA LEU A 56 12.36 1.69 -2.45
C LEU A 56 12.45 0.57 -3.49
N CYS A 57 11.56 -0.41 -3.42
CA CYS A 57 11.58 -1.59 -4.28
C CYS A 57 10.56 -1.51 -5.41
N TYR A 58 11.05 -1.56 -6.65
CA TYR A 58 10.25 -1.68 -7.86
C TYR A 58 10.21 -3.14 -8.31
N GLY A 59 9.07 -3.61 -8.82
CA GLY A 59 9.01 -4.88 -9.54
C GLY A 59 9.96 -4.90 -10.76
N HIS A 60 10.24 -6.10 -11.29
CA HIS A 60 11.08 -6.26 -12.48
C HIS A 60 10.46 -5.50 -13.66
N GLU A 61 11.27 -4.69 -14.33
CA GLU A 61 10.99 -4.28 -15.71
C GLU A 61 11.29 -5.51 -16.60
N LEU A 62 10.33 -5.97 -17.40
CA LEU A 62 10.38 -7.14 -18.30
C LEU A 62 11.43 -7.05 -19.44
N HIS A 63 12.49 -6.25 -19.27
CA HIS A 63 13.30 -5.78 -20.38
C HIS A 63 14.63 -6.51 -20.60
N ASP A 64 15.00 -7.55 -19.83
CA ASP A 64 16.33 -8.16 -19.97
C ASP A 64 16.39 -9.71 -19.86
N GLU A 65 15.39 -10.43 -20.40
CA GLU A 65 15.34 -11.92 -20.40
C GLU A 65 16.52 -12.63 -21.11
N GLY A 66 17.45 -11.90 -21.74
CA GLY A 66 18.58 -12.49 -22.47
C GLY A 66 19.83 -12.81 -21.64
N LEU A 67 19.95 -12.29 -20.42
CA LEU A 67 21.16 -12.35 -19.58
C LEU A 67 20.98 -13.14 -18.27
N GLU A 68 19.75 -13.53 -17.91
CA GLU A 68 19.40 -13.88 -16.54
C GLU A 68 19.96 -15.23 -16.03
N ALA A 69 19.95 -16.32 -16.80
CA ALA A 69 20.28 -17.65 -16.25
C ALA A 69 21.72 -17.74 -15.69
N LYS A 70 22.69 -17.22 -16.44
CA LYS A 70 24.10 -17.22 -16.02
C LYS A 70 24.34 -16.27 -14.84
N GLU A 71 23.62 -15.16 -14.81
CA GLU A 71 23.67 -14.17 -13.73
C GLU A 71 23.08 -14.72 -12.42
N TYR A 72 22.05 -15.56 -12.48
CA TYR A 72 21.50 -16.26 -11.31
C TYR A 72 22.44 -17.36 -10.80
N ASP A 73 23.10 -18.12 -11.67
CA ASP A 73 24.13 -19.09 -11.26
C ASP A 73 25.28 -18.37 -10.50
N GLU A 74 25.70 -17.19 -10.98
CA GLU A 74 26.70 -16.35 -10.30
C GLU A 74 26.18 -15.79 -8.94
N ALA A 75 24.87 -15.55 -8.81
CA ALA A 75 24.23 -15.15 -7.55
C ALA A 75 24.27 -16.28 -6.51
N GLU A 76 23.96 -17.50 -6.93
CA GLU A 76 24.02 -18.69 -6.10
C GLU A 76 25.45 -18.94 -5.62
N ASP A 77 26.45 -18.87 -6.51
CA ASP A 77 27.87 -18.95 -6.15
C ASP A 77 28.30 -17.85 -5.15
N MET A 78 27.75 -16.64 -5.28
CA MET A 78 27.98 -15.54 -4.31
C MET A 78 27.34 -15.81 -2.95
N ILE A 79 26.16 -16.45 -2.92
CA ILE A 79 25.50 -16.87 -1.68
C ILE A 79 26.32 -18.01 -1.04
N GLU A 80 26.76 -19.00 -1.81
CA GLU A 80 27.55 -20.13 -1.30
C GLU A 80 28.94 -19.71 -0.79
N SER A 81 29.54 -18.66 -1.36
CA SER A 81 30.84 -18.13 -0.95
C SER A 81 30.79 -17.08 0.16
N SER A 82 29.61 -16.52 0.45
CA SER A 82 29.37 -15.72 1.64
C SER A 82 29.38 -16.65 2.87
N ASP A 83 29.77 -16.18 4.07
CA ASP A 83 29.63 -16.95 5.34
C ASP A 83 28.13 -17.18 5.67
N VAL A 84 27.42 -17.91 4.81
CA VAL A 84 26.02 -18.25 4.93
C VAL A 84 25.95 -19.36 5.95
N THR A 85 25.54 -18.98 7.15
CA THR A 85 25.34 -19.94 8.23
C THR A 85 24.36 -21.04 7.79
N PRO A 86 24.53 -22.31 8.25
CA PRO A 86 23.59 -23.40 7.99
C PRO A 86 22.12 -23.07 8.30
N GLU A 87 21.90 -22.08 9.19
CA GLU A 87 20.60 -21.55 9.53
C GLU A 87 19.94 -20.80 8.36
N ILE A 88 20.69 -20.01 7.58
CA ILE A 88 20.18 -19.32 6.40
C ILE A 88 19.82 -20.32 5.29
N CYS A 89 20.62 -21.38 5.10
CA CYS A 89 20.29 -22.47 4.17
C CYS A 89 19.00 -23.22 4.57
N ARG A 90 18.79 -23.44 5.87
CA ARG A 90 17.54 -24.03 6.39
C ARG A 90 16.33 -23.11 6.14
N LEU A 91 16.51 -21.81 6.32
CA LEU A 91 15.46 -20.80 6.05
C LEU A 91 15.13 -20.71 4.56
N LEU A 92 16.12 -20.86 3.68
CA LEU A 92 15.98 -20.94 2.22
C LEU A 92 15.09 -22.11 1.82
N GLN A 93 15.38 -23.31 2.34
CA GLN A 93 14.57 -24.51 2.09
C GLN A 93 13.14 -24.35 2.61
N GLU A 94 12.96 -23.69 3.76
CA GLU A 94 11.63 -23.45 4.32
C GLU A 94 10.84 -22.41 3.51
N GLN A 95 11.48 -21.36 3.01
CA GLN A 95 10.82 -20.36 2.17
C GLN A 95 10.45 -20.91 0.79
N ILE A 96 11.31 -21.74 0.19
CA ILE A 96 10.98 -22.49 -1.03
C ILE A 96 9.80 -23.43 -0.76
N ARG A 97 9.79 -24.14 0.38
CA ARG A 97 8.69 -25.03 0.78
C ARG A 97 7.37 -24.28 0.98
N LEU A 98 7.40 -23.12 1.63
CA LEU A 98 6.23 -22.28 1.90
C LEU A 98 5.66 -21.68 0.61
N THR A 99 6.53 -21.27 -0.32
CA THR A 99 6.13 -20.73 -1.63
C THR A 99 5.58 -21.84 -2.55
N ASN A 100 6.11 -23.07 -2.45
CA ASN A 100 5.65 -24.25 -3.21
C ASN A 100 4.24 -24.75 -2.83
N LEU A 101 3.65 -24.29 -1.72
CA LEU A 101 2.29 -24.67 -1.31
C LEU A 101 1.19 -23.99 -2.15
N GLY A 102 1.53 -22.97 -2.96
CA GLY A 102 0.70 -22.45 -4.04
C GLY A 102 1.32 -22.84 -5.38
N GLN A 103 0.54 -23.41 -6.30
CA GLN A 103 0.99 -23.90 -7.62
C GLN A 103 1.57 -22.77 -8.51
N MET A 104 2.81 -22.35 -8.26
CA MET A 104 3.58 -21.43 -9.09
C MET A 104 4.79 -22.15 -9.70
N ASP A 105 5.24 -21.69 -10.87
CA ASP A 105 6.38 -22.21 -11.61
C ASP A 105 7.61 -22.37 -10.71
N ARG A 106 8.22 -23.55 -10.69
CA ARG A 106 9.39 -23.86 -9.84
C ARG A 106 10.54 -22.88 -10.07
N SER A 107 10.75 -22.44 -11.32
CA SER A 107 11.78 -21.44 -11.67
C SER A 107 11.47 -20.06 -11.10
N PHE A 108 10.19 -19.74 -10.90
CA PHE A 108 9.74 -18.51 -10.26
C PHE A 108 9.94 -18.60 -8.75
N VAL A 109 9.60 -19.73 -8.13
CA VAL A 109 9.81 -19.98 -6.69
C VAL A 109 11.29 -19.95 -6.30
N GLU A 110 12.16 -20.53 -7.11
CA GLU A 110 13.61 -20.52 -6.89
C GLU A 110 14.18 -19.09 -7.00
N ARG A 111 13.81 -18.32 -8.04
CA ARG A 111 14.17 -16.89 -8.17
C ARG A 111 13.68 -16.04 -7.00
N SER A 112 12.46 -16.28 -6.56
CA SER A 112 11.84 -15.60 -5.41
C SER A 112 12.63 -15.78 -4.11
N ALA A 113 13.18 -16.98 -3.91
CA ALA A 113 13.96 -17.31 -2.73
C ALA A 113 15.34 -16.63 -2.77
N THR A 114 16.02 -16.68 -3.92
CA THR A 114 17.31 -16.01 -4.14
C THR A 114 17.20 -14.50 -3.91
N ASP A 115 16.19 -13.87 -4.50
CA ASP A 115 15.91 -12.44 -4.33
C ASP A 115 15.69 -12.08 -2.86
N GLY A 116 14.88 -12.90 -2.17
CA GLY A 116 14.59 -12.70 -0.76
C GLY A 116 15.83 -12.81 0.13
N ILE A 117 16.77 -13.69 -0.19
CA ILE A 117 17.99 -13.89 0.59
C ILE A 117 18.98 -12.76 0.36
N MET A 118 19.21 -12.36 -0.89
CA MET A 118 20.08 -11.23 -1.19
C MET A 118 19.61 -9.97 -0.46
N LEU A 119 18.31 -9.72 -0.44
CA LEU A 119 17.73 -8.62 0.34
C LEU A 119 17.87 -8.81 1.85
N ALA A 120 17.62 -10.01 2.38
CA ALA A 120 17.76 -10.28 3.81
C ALA A 120 19.20 -10.04 4.29
N LEU A 121 20.19 -10.53 3.55
CA LEU A 121 21.61 -10.32 3.83
C LEU A 121 21.98 -8.83 3.78
N ALA A 122 21.44 -8.08 2.82
CA ALA A 122 21.65 -6.64 2.77
C ALA A 122 21.00 -5.91 3.95
N PHE A 123 19.76 -6.26 4.32
CA PHE A 123 19.03 -5.67 5.43
C PHE A 123 19.74 -5.87 6.78
N GLN A 124 20.37 -7.03 7.00
CA GLN A 124 21.17 -7.29 8.20
C GLN A 124 22.33 -6.29 8.38
N ARG A 125 22.83 -5.70 7.28
CA ARG A 125 23.92 -4.71 7.29
C ARG A 125 23.43 -3.26 7.32
N PHE A 126 22.16 -3.02 6.94
CA PHE A 126 21.55 -1.70 6.99
C PHE A 126 21.01 -1.37 8.40
N THR A 127 21.92 -1.07 9.33
CA THR A 127 21.58 -0.88 10.76
C THR A 127 20.59 0.26 11.06
N ASN A 128 20.37 1.18 10.11
CA ASN A 128 19.46 2.32 10.25
C ASN A 128 18.21 2.22 9.35
N LEU A 129 18.02 1.08 8.68
CA LEU A 129 16.85 0.85 7.84
C LEU A 129 15.58 0.83 8.68
N LYS A 130 14.60 1.64 8.27
CA LYS A 130 13.33 1.82 9.00
C LYS A 130 12.12 1.92 8.08
N GLU A 131 12.31 2.23 6.80
CA GLU A 131 11.25 2.49 5.83
C GLU A 131 11.37 1.53 4.65
N LEU A 132 10.29 0.81 4.36
CA LEU A 132 10.15 -0.03 3.16
C LEU A 132 9.05 0.56 2.28
N LEU A 133 9.40 0.95 1.06
CA LEU A 133 8.50 1.61 0.13
C LEU A 133 8.41 0.78 -1.14
N MET A 134 7.20 0.62 -1.67
CA MET A 134 6.92 -0.07 -2.92
C MET A 134 6.04 0.85 -3.78
N PRO A 135 6.59 1.47 -4.84
CA PRO A 135 5.81 2.28 -5.75
C PRO A 135 4.98 1.38 -6.67
N CYS A 136 3.68 1.62 -6.78
CA CYS A 136 2.84 1.03 -7.81
C CYS A 136 3.17 1.69 -9.16
N VAL A 137 3.68 0.91 -10.11
CA VAL A 137 4.01 1.40 -11.45
C VAL A 137 2.76 1.43 -12.32
N ASN A 138 2.67 2.44 -13.19
CA ASN A 138 1.57 2.59 -14.14
C ASN A 138 1.79 1.64 -15.34
N LEU A 139 1.08 0.52 -15.35
CA LEU A 139 1.13 -0.44 -16.44
C LEU A 139 0.61 0.11 -17.78
N GLN A 140 -0.18 1.19 -17.87
CA GLN A 140 -0.74 1.63 -19.16
C GLN A 140 0.32 2.21 -20.11
N HIS A 141 1.36 2.85 -19.57
CA HIS A 141 2.47 3.35 -20.38
C HIS A 141 3.38 2.22 -20.86
N GLU A 142 3.48 1.13 -20.10
CA GLU A 142 4.28 -0.05 -20.43
C GLU A 142 3.50 -1.15 -21.18
N ALA A 143 2.19 -1.26 -21.02
CA ALA A 143 1.36 -2.31 -21.61
C ALA A 143 1.32 -2.24 -23.15
N LYS A 144 1.49 -1.06 -23.74
CA LYS A 144 1.70 -0.93 -25.20
C LYS A 144 3.02 -1.55 -25.67
N TYR A 145 4.01 -1.65 -24.78
CA TYR A 145 5.31 -2.30 -25.03
C TYR A 145 5.28 -3.78 -24.63
N ILE A 146 4.69 -4.12 -23.48
CA ILE A 146 4.64 -5.48 -22.91
C ILE A 146 3.73 -6.41 -23.71
N ARG A 147 2.55 -5.97 -24.18
CA ARG A 147 1.62 -6.82 -24.96
C ARG A 147 2.22 -7.33 -26.28
N ARG A 148 3.35 -6.79 -26.73
CA ARG A 148 3.95 -7.14 -28.03
C ARG A 148 5.04 -8.21 -27.96
N LYS A 149 5.54 -8.63 -26.79
CA LYS A 149 6.74 -9.50 -26.79
C LYS A 149 6.79 -10.73 -25.89
N HIS A 150 6.22 -10.81 -24.68
CA HIS A 150 6.45 -12.01 -23.86
C HIS A 150 5.22 -12.42 -23.02
N HIS A 151 4.98 -13.73 -22.98
CA HIS A 151 4.03 -14.42 -22.09
C HIS A 151 4.60 -14.63 -20.67
N GLY A 152 5.73 -14.01 -20.35
CA GLY A 152 6.28 -14.01 -18.98
C GLY A 152 5.58 -12.94 -18.15
N GLU A 153 4.78 -13.37 -17.17
CA GLU A 153 4.30 -12.48 -16.13
C GLU A 153 5.50 -12.02 -15.31
N GLY A 154 5.88 -10.75 -15.42
CA GLY A 154 6.84 -10.15 -14.49
C GLY A 154 6.32 -10.27 -13.06
N PRO A 155 7.20 -10.22 -12.05
CA PRO A 155 6.78 -10.29 -10.65
C PRO A 155 5.84 -9.13 -10.34
N SER A 156 4.61 -9.50 -10.01
CA SER A 156 3.57 -8.57 -9.63
C SER A 156 3.93 -7.81 -8.36
N THR A 157 3.24 -6.70 -8.10
CA THR A 157 3.28 -5.98 -6.81
C THR A 157 3.14 -6.92 -5.60
N ASP A 158 2.33 -7.98 -5.71
CA ASP A 158 2.19 -9.01 -4.67
C ASP A 158 3.48 -9.76 -4.35
N HIS A 159 4.20 -10.09 -5.41
CA HIS A 159 5.43 -10.84 -5.32
C HIS A 159 6.51 -10.03 -4.61
N THR A 160 6.69 -8.78 -5.05
CA THR A 160 7.63 -7.84 -4.45
C THR A 160 7.29 -7.59 -2.98
N PHE A 161 6.01 -7.43 -2.65
CA PHE A 161 5.54 -7.28 -1.27
C PHE A 161 5.89 -8.50 -0.39
N SER A 162 5.69 -9.70 -0.92
CA SER A 162 6.00 -10.96 -0.23
C SER A 162 7.48 -11.13 0.05
N ILE A 163 8.33 -10.85 -0.96
CA ILE A 163 9.77 -10.86 -0.79
C ILE A 163 10.20 -9.87 0.29
N LEU A 164 9.74 -8.62 0.20
CA LEU A 164 10.11 -7.56 1.15
C LEU A 164 9.83 -7.94 2.60
N LEU A 165 8.63 -8.43 2.88
CA LEU A 165 8.24 -8.82 4.24
C LEU A 165 9.03 -10.04 4.73
N SER A 166 9.23 -11.04 3.88
CA SER A 166 10.00 -12.23 4.20
C SER A 166 11.46 -11.87 4.50
N SER A 167 12.08 -11.05 3.65
CA SER A 167 13.45 -10.55 3.84
C SER A 167 13.58 -9.71 5.11
N ALA A 168 12.60 -8.86 5.41
CA ALA A 168 12.58 -8.09 6.66
C ALA A 168 12.50 -9.01 7.88
N ALA A 169 11.65 -10.04 7.85
CA ALA A 169 11.55 -11.01 8.93
C ALA A 169 12.87 -11.77 9.16
N HIS A 170 13.49 -12.27 8.09
CA HIS A 170 14.78 -13.00 8.17
C HIS A 170 15.94 -12.13 8.61
N ALA A 171 15.94 -10.86 8.22
CA ALA A 171 16.93 -9.90 8.69
C ALA A 171 16.68 -9.43 10.13
N ILE A 172 15.61 -9.90 10.79
CA ILE A 172 15.14 -9.41 12.10
C ILE A 172 14.91 -7.90 12.06
N LEU A 173 14.58 -7.38 10.88
CA LEU A 173 14.23 -5.99 10.69
C LEU A 173 12.85 -5.73 11.30
N ARG A 174 12.70 -4.57 11.94
CA ARG A 174 11.44 -4.07 12.49
C ARG A 174 11.13 -2.71 11.85
N PRO A 175 10.61 -2.70 10.61
CA PRO A 175 10.35 -1.46 9.90
C PRO A 175 9.36 -0.61 10.70
N LYS A 176 9.57 0.71 10.69
CA LYS A 176 8.65 1.69 11.26
C LYS A 176 7.57 2.11 10.27
N THR A 177 7.89 2.02 8.98
CA THR A 177 7.01 2.45 7.90
C THR A 177 7.04 1.45 6.76
N ILE A 178 5.85 1.06 6.30
CA ILE A 178 5.66 0.28 5.07
C ILE A 178 4.63 1.02 4.23
N ARG A 179 4.97 1.37 2.99
CA ARG A 179 4.03 2.03 2.08
C ARG A 179 4.04 1.40 0.70
N VAL A 180 2.85 1.11 0.21
CA VAL A 180 2.55 0.82 -1.18
C VAL A 180 2.08 2.13 -1.81
N VAL A 181 3.00 2.86 -2.42
CA VAL A 181 2.83 4.27 -2.81
C VAL A 181 2.31 4.39 -4.23
N HIS A 182 1.34 5.26 -4.43
CA HIS A 182 0.80 5.59 -5.74
C HIS A 182 1.35 6.91 -6.26
N TYR A 183 1.83 6.94 -7.52
CA TYR A 183 2.42 8.15 -8.12
C TYR A 183 1.61 8.75 -9.29
N SER A 184 0.52 8.14 -9.77
CA SER A 184 -0.16 8.64 -10.99
C SER A 184 -1.69 8.40 -11.04
N PRO A 185 -2.54 9.44 -10.99
CA PRO A 185 -3.99 9.30 -10.87
C PRO A 185 -4.74 8.69 -12.08
N SER A 186 -4.08 8.28 -13.15
CA SER A 186 -4.71 8.07 -14.46
C SER A 186 -4.60 6.65 -15.04
N ALA A 187 -4.39 5.59 -14.26
CA ALA A 187 -4.26 4.24 -14.82
C ALA A 187 -4.85 3.11 -13.97
N THR A 188 -4.99 1.95 -14.60
CA THR A 188 -5.19 0.64 -13.95
C THR A 188 -3.96 0.33 -13.10
N ILE A 189 -4.11 0.42 -11.79
CA ILE A 189 -3.02 0.41 -10.82
C ILE A 189 -2.81 -1.01 -10.30
N GLU A 190 -1.56 -1.46 -10.19
CA GLU A 190 -1.26 -2.67 -9.44
C GLU A 190 -1.49 -2.44 -7.94
N ALA A 191 -2.11 -3.42 -7.28
CA ALA A 191 -2.34 -3.44 -5.84
C ALA A 191 -1.93 -4.79 -5.26
N VAL A 192 -1.81 -4.84 -3.94
CA VAL A 192 -1.55 -6.10 -3.23
C VAL A 192 -2.86 -6.87 -3.08
N LEU A 193 -2.94 -8.08 -3.62
CA LEU A 193 -3.99 -9.05 -3.35
C LEU A 193 -4.13 -9.32 -1.87
N LEU A 194 -5.37 -9.40 -1.41
CA LEU A 194 -5.67 -9.81 -0.04
C LEU A 194 -5.14 -11.20 0.32
N SER A 195 -5.02 -12.10 -0.65
CA SER A 195 -4.41 -13.42 -0.45
C SER A 195 -2.95 -13.33 -0.05
N THR A 196 -2.21 -12.36 -0.59
CA THR A 196 -0.78 -12.10 -0.29
C THR A 196 -0.56 -11.73 1.17
N LEU A 197 -1.57 -11.17 1.86
CA LEU A 197 -1.48 -10.86 3.28
C LEU A 197 -1.52 -12.10 4.19
N SER A 198 -1.85 -13.27 3.63
CA SER A 198 -1.83 -14.55 4.35
C SER A 198 -0.41 -15.08 4.47
N MET A 199 0.36 -14.49 5.38
CA MET A 199 1.73 -14.90 5.66
C MET A 199 1.83 -15.64 7.01
N PRO A 200 2.78 -16.57 7.14
CA PRO A 200 3.11 -17.19 8.43
C PRO A 200 3.37 -16.16 9.53
N ASN A 201 3.01 -16.49 10.77
CA ASN A 201 3.17 -15.59 11.91
C ASN A 201 4.64 -15.20 12.17
N GLU A 202 5.55 -16.10 11.82
CA GLU A 202 7.00 -15.91 11.88
C GLU A 202 7.44 -14.76 10.98
N ILE A 203 6.81 -14.58 9.81
CA ILE A 203 7.09 -13.46 8.92
C ILE A 203 6.46 -12.18 9.47
N LEU A 204 5.20 -12.25 9.89
CA LEU A 204 4.45 -11.09 10.37
C LEU A 204 5.01 -10.51 11.68
N CYS A 205 5.88 -11.23 12.40
CA CYS A 205 6.51 -10.72 13.62
C CYS A 205 7.36 -9.45 13.36
N CYS A 206 7.80 -9.22 12.12
CA CYS A 206 8.52 -8.01 11.74
C CYS A 206 7.69 -6.72 11.88
N LEU A 207 6.36 -6.83 11.88
CA LEU A 207 5.44 -5.71 11.93
C LEU A 207 5.17 -5.18 13.35
N SER A 208 5.75 -5.82 14.37
CA SER A 208 5.50 -5.52 15.79
C SER A 208 5.83 -4.08 16.19
N GLU A 209 6.73 -3.40 15.49
CA GLU A 209 7.09 -2.00 15.75
C GLU A 209 6.62 -1.02 14.67
N LEU A 210 5.79 -1.50 13.74
CA LEU A 210 5.29 -0.71 12.63
C LEU A 210 4.39 0.42 13.15
N ARG A 211 4.69 1.64 12.71
CA ARG A 211 3.95 2.86 13.10
C ARG A 211 3.12 3.40 11.96
N GLU A 212 3.55 3.17 10.73
CA GLU A 212 2.86 3.64 9.54
C GLU A 212 2.72 2.52 8.52
N LEU A 213 1.48 2.32 8.08
CA LEU A 213 1.13 1.33 7.07
C LEU A 213 0.23 1.99 6.03
N GLN A 214 0.67 1.98 4.78
CA GLN A 214 -0.14 2.35 3.63
C GLN A 214 -0.22 1.17 2.68
N LEU A 215 -1.43 0.61 2.51
CA LEU A 215 -1.69 -0.49 1.60
C LEU A 215 -2.72 -0.10 0.56
N ARG A 216 -2.42 -0.47 -0.68
CA ARG A 216 -3.39 -0.53 -1.76
C ARG A 216 -3.71 -1.98 -2.04
N LEU A 217 -4.99 -2.32 -1.99
CA LEU A 217 -5.47 -3.69 -1.95
C LEU A 217 -6.40 -3.99 -3.13
N GLN A 218 -6.41 -5.26 -3.54
CA GLN A 218 -7.37 -5.80 -4.50
C GLN A 218 -7.96 -7.10 -3.94
N THR A 219 -9.26 -7.29 -4.12
CA THR A 219 -9.99 -8.47 -3.61
C THR A 219 -10.10 -9.56 -4.67
N ARG A 220 -10.09 -9.22 -5.97
CA ARG A 220 -10.21 -10.19 -7.05
C ARG A 220 -8.87 -10.46 -7.73
N SER A 221 -8.54 -11.74 -7.84
CA SER A 221 -7.62 -12.26 -8.84
C SER A 221 -8.37 -13.31 -9.64
N SER A 222 -8.15 -13.36 -10.95
CA SER A 222 -8.70 -14.41 -11.83
C SER A 222 -8.38 -15.83 -11.33
N ALA A 223 -7.30 -15.98 -10.56
CA ALA A 223 -6.85 -17.24 -9.97
C ALA A 223 -7.55 -17.60 -8.64
N TYR A 224 -8.16 -16.66 -7.92
CA TYR A 224 -8.71 -16.87 -6.58
C TYR A 224 -10.21 -16.61 -6.53
N ARG A 225 -10.99 -17.65 -6.84
CA ARG A 225 -12.47 -17.58 -6.93
C ARG A 225 -13.23 -17.75 -5.62
N ASN A 226 -12.57 -17.95 -4.47
CA ASN A 226 -13.27 -18.21 -3.21
C ASN A 226 -13.13 -17.04 -2.21
N PRO A 227 -14.15 -16.15 -2.10
CA PRO A 227 -14.17 -15.05 -1.16
C PRO A 227 -14.03 -15.44 0.31
N SER A 228 -14.42 -16.66 0.70
CA SER A 228 -14.51 -17.05 2.11
C SER A 228 -13.15 -17.20 2.81
N THR A 229 -12.08 -17.51 2.06
CA THR A 229 -10.77 -17.83 2.64
C THR A 229 -9.98 -16.58 3.01
N TRP A 230 -10.16 -15.47 2.29
CA TRP A 230 -9.32 -14.28 2.46
C TRP A 230 -9.93 -13.15 3.28
N LYS A 231 -11.19 -13.29 3.72
CA LYS A 231 -11.90 -12.24 4.51
C LYS A 231 -11.16 -11.86 5.78
N SER A 232 -10.52 -12.84 6.43
CA SER A 232 -9.79 -12.65 7.68
C SER A 232 -8.30 -12.35 7.49
N HIS A 233 -7.76 -12.42 6.27
CA HIS A 233 -6.33 -12.21 6.05
C HIS A 233 -5.91 -10.79 6.43
N LEU A 234 -6.66 -9.78 6.00
CA LEU A 234 -6.36 -8.39 6.36
C LEU A 234 -6.46 -8.18 7.87
N ALA A 235 -7.50 -8.70 8.52
CA ALA A 235 -7.67 -8.59 9.97
C ALA A 235 -6.51 -9.24 10.73
N THR A 236 -6.11 -10.46 10.31
CA THR A 236 -4.98 -11.19 10.89
C THR A 236 -3.68 -10.43 10.70
N PHE A 237 -3.41 -9.94 9.49
CA PHE A 237 -2.25 -9.13 9.17
C PHE A 237 -2.17 -7.86 10.04
N LEU A 238 -3.26 -7.09 10.09
CA LEU A 238 -3.34 -5.85 10.86
C LEU A 238 -3.22 -6.07 12.36
N SER A 239 -3.71 -7.20 12.89
CA SER A 239 -3.56 -7.55 14.32
C SER A 239 -2.09 -7.67 14.77
N ARG A 240 -1.16 -7.84 13.81
CA ARG A 240 0.29 -7.90 14.07
C ARG A 240 0.98 -6.54 14.11
N CYS A 241 0.22 -5.44 13.96
CA CYS A 241 0.72 -4.07 13.97
C CYS A 241 0.24 -3.28 15.21
N PRO A 242 0.56 -3.68 16.46
CA PRO A 242 -0.01 -3.05 17.67
C PRO A 242 0.50 -1.61 17.92
N GLN A 243 1.58 -1.20 17.25
CA GLN A 243 2.19 0.13 17.41
C GLN A 243 1.74 1.14 16.36
N LEU A 244 0.75 0.77 15.54
CA LEU A 244 0.31 1.56 14.41
C LEU A 244 -0.29 2.89 14.87
N ARG A 245 0.13 3.96 14.20
CA ARG A 245 -0.33 5.34 14.39
C ARG A 245 -0.99 5.90 13.14
N TYR A 246 -0.52 5.49 11.97
CA TYR A 246 -0.98 5.95 10.67
C TYR A 246 -1.39 4.74 9.84
N LEU A 247 -2.66 4.66 9.47
CA LEU A 247 -3.20 3.60 8.64
C LEU A 247 -3.88 4.19 7.41
N THR A 248 -3.40 3.82 6.23
CA THR A 248 -4.05 4.08 4.95
C THR A 248 -4.38 2.76 4.29
N LEU A 249 -5.67 2.50 4.06
CA LEU A 249 -6.15 1.33 3.31
C LEU A 249 -6.99 1.82 2.15
N SER A 250 -6.60 1.44 0.93
CA SER A 250 -7.40 1.75 -0.27
C SER A 250 -7.63 0.49 -1.09
N PHE A 251 -8.85 0.26 -1.56
CA PHE A 251 -9.19 -0.88 -2.42
C PHE A 251 -9.44 -0.44 -3.85
N LEU A 252 -9.04 -1.30 -4.80
CA LEU A 252 -9.25 -1.11 -6.23
C LEU A 252 -10.39 -1.98 -6.76
N ASN A 253 -11.20 -1.37 -7.62
CA ASN A 253 -12.16 -1.90 -8.61
C ASN A 253 -13.22 -2.90 -8.11
N ASP A 254 -13.11 -3.38 -6.87
CA ASP A 254 -13.84 -4.53 -6.34
C ASP A 254 -14.33 -4.27 -4.90
N TRP A 255 -14.82 -3.05 -4.70
CA TRP A 255 -15.34 -2.54 -3.43
C TRP A 255 -16.53 -3.34 -2.90
N GLU A 256 -17.25 -4.09 -3.74
CA GLU A 256 -18.41 -4.88 -3.31
C GLU A 256 -18.04 -5.96 -2.29
N ASP A 257 -16.86 -6.58 -2.45
CA ASP A 257 -16.43 -7.68 -1.61
C ASP A 257 -15.77 -7.22 -0.29
N THR A 258 -15.53 -5.90 -0.14
CA THR A 258 -14.84 -5.36 1.04
C THR A 258 -15.69 -5.37 2.29
N GLU A 259 -17.02 -5.43 2.18
CA GLU A 259 -17.93 -5.38 3.35
C GLU A 259 -17.57 -6.46 4.36
N SER A 260 -17.37 -7.70 3.89
CA SER A 260 -17.03 -8.81 4.75
C SER A 260 -15.60 -8.76 5.31
N VAL A 261 -14.67 -8.13 4.58
CA VAL A 261 -13.29 -7.89 5.04
C VAL A 261 -13.28 -6.86 6.17
N ILE A 262 -13.98 -5.74 5.98
CA ILE A 262 -14.04 -4.67 6.96
C ILE A 262 -14.81 -5.12 8.20
N SER A 263 -15.82 -5.98 8.05
CA SER A 263 -16.48 -6.61 9.20
C SER A 263 -15.49 -7.43 10.06
N ALA A 264 -14.60 -8.20 9.43
CA ALA A 264 -13.55 -8.93 10.13
C ALA A 264 -12.53 -7.99 10.80
N VAL A 265 -12.12 -6.91 10.12
CA VAL A 265 -11.21 -5.90 10.69
C VAL A 265 -11.85 -5.22 11.90
N ALA A 266 -13.11 -4.78 11.79
CA ALA A 266 -13.85 -4.10 12.84
C ALA A 266 -14.07 -4.95 14.10
N THR A 267 -14.01 -6.28 13.99
CA THR A 267 -14.23 -7.20 15.12
C THR A 267 -12.94 -7.69 15.75
N GLN A 268 -11.84 -7.78 14.99
CA GLN A 268 -10.61 -8.45 15.44
C GLN A 268 -9.45 -7.49 15.69
N VAL A 269 -9.51 -6.26 15.17
CA VAL A 269 -8.37 -5.35 15.14
C VAL A 269 -8.60 -4.17 16.07
N HIS A 270 -7.60 -3.90 16.91
CA HIS A 270 -7.56 -2.74 17.78
C HIS A 270 -6.15 -2.12 17.77
N PHE A 271 -6.09 -0.82 17.55
CA PHE A 271 -4.87 -0.04 17.46
C PHE A 271 -4.84 1.02 18.57
N PRO A 272 -4.25 0.74 19.74
CA PRO A 272 -4.32 1.62 20.90
C PRO A 272 -3.61 2.99 20.71
N ARG A 273 -2.90 3.18 19.60
CA ARG A 273 -2.12 4.38 19.29
C ARG A 273 -2.50 5.01 17.95
N LEU A 274 -3.62 4.62 17.35
CA LEU A 274 -4.03 5.13 16.05
C LEU A 274 -4.36 6.62 16.14
N GLU A 275 -3.62 7.44 15.40
CA GLU A 275 -3.78 8.89 15.33
C GLU A 275 -4.39 9.32 13.99
N GLU A 276 -4.08 8.62 12.90
CA GLU A 276 -4.59 8.93 11.57
C GLU A 276 -5.10 7.68 10.84
N LEU A 277 -6.28 7.81 10.25
CA LEU A 277 -6.94 6.77 9.47
C LEU A 277 -7.41 7.33 8.12
N SER A 278 -7.02 6.68 7.04
CA SER A 278 -7.51 6.96 5.68
C SER A 278 -8.03 5.67 5.06
N LEU A 279 -9.28 5.68 4.64
CA LEU A 279 -9.98 4.54 4.04
C LEU A 279 -10.52 4.95 2.67
N GLY A 280 -10.15 4.19 1.63
CA GLY A 280 -10.45 4.51 0.23
C GLY A 280 -11.09 3.35 -0.53
N GLY A 281 -12.17 3.57 -1.29
CA GLY A 281 -12.73 2.57 -2.21
C GLY A 281 -13.39 1.37 -1.52
N ILE A 282 -14.14 1.61 -0.44
CA ILE A 282 -14.63 0.57 0.47
C ILE A 282 -16.17 0.56 0.54
N ARG A 283 -16.78 -0.62 0.40
CA ARG A 283 -18.12 -0.91 0.94
C ARG A 283 -17.99 -1.44 2.36
N CYS A 284 -18.77 -0.94 3.31
CA CYS A 284 -18.96 -1.62 4.58
C CYS A 284 -20.27 -1.27 5.29
N SER A 285 -20.70 -2.13 6.20
CA SER A 285 -21.81 -1.85 7.10
C SER A 285 -21.49 -0.65 7.99
N GLY A 286 -22.42 0.31 8.10
CA GLY A 286 -22.25 1.46 8.98
C GLY A 286 -22.08 1.06 10.45
N GLY A 287 -22.65 -0.08 10.87
CA GLY A 287 -22.47 -0.60 12.22
C GLY A 287 -21.04 -1.08 12.48
N ASP A 288 -20.39 -1.68 11.47
CA ASP A 288 -19.01 -2.14 11.56
C ASP A 288 -18.04 -0.97 11.55
N LEU A 289 -18.28 0.05 10.71
CA LEU A 289 -17.50 1.29 10.74
C LEU A 289 -17.62 2.00 12.08
N CYS A 290 -18.83 2.14 12.62
CA CYS A 290 -19.05 2.71 13.96
C CYS A 290 -18.26 1.95 15.03
N ARG A 291 -18.36 0.60 15.05
CA ARG A 291 -17.65 -0.23 16.03
C ARG A 291 -16.13 -0.04 15.93
N PHE A 292 -15.60 -0.02 14.71
CA PHE A 292 -14.19 0.21 14.48
C PHE A 292 -13.76 1.59 14.96
N LEU A 293 -14.45 2.66 14.55
CA LEU A 293 -14.11 4.04 14.95
C LEU A 293 -14.24 4.27 16.46
N GLN A 294 -15.26 3.71 17.11
CA GLN A 294 -15.45 3.80 18.57
C GLN A 294 -14.31 3.14 19.36
N SER A 295 -13.66 2.14 18.77
CA SER A 295 -12.49 1.50 19.36
C SER A 295 -11.22 2.36 19.27
N HIS A 296 -11.29 3.51 18.59
CA HIS A 296 -10.17 4.43 18.33
C HIS A 296 -10.55 5.90 18.62
N PRO A 297 -10.86 6.25 19.89
CA PRO A 297 -11.32 7.60 20.25
C PRO A 297 -10.23 8.69 20.13
N ASP A 298 -8.96 8.29 20.06
CA ASP A 298 -7.81 9.19 20.00
C ASP A 298 -7.45 9.66 18.57
N LEU A 299 -8.25 9.29 17.57
CA LEU A 299 -8.07 9.73 16.19
C LEU A 299 -8.04 11.26 16.08
N ARG A 300 -7.05 11.77 15.35
CA ARG A 300 -6.86 13.18 15.02
C ARG A 300 -7.19 13.48 13.57
N LYS A 301 -6.98 12.51 12.67
CA LYS A 301 -7.31 12.61 11.26
C LYS A 301 -8.13 11.41 10.80
N LEU A 302 -9.22 11.68 10.10
CA LEU A 302 -10.05 10.68 9.45
C LEU A 302 -10.32 11.12 8.01
N ASP A 303 -10.01 10.26 7.05
CA ASP A 303 -10.26 10.46 5.63
C ASP A 303 -11.04 9.27 5.07
N LEU A 304 -12.21 9.55 4.48
CA LEU A 304 -13.12 8.54 3.92
C LEU A 304 -13.38 8.87 2.44
N ASP A 305 -12.69 8.18 1.52
CA ASP A 305 -12.82 8.37 0.08
C ASP A 305 -13.48 7.17 -0.59
N GLY A 306 -14.41 7.40 -1.53
CA GLY A 306 -15.03 6.36 -2.34
C GLY A 306 -15.70 5.28 -1.49
N PHE A 307 -16.61 5.67 -0.62
CA PHE A 307 -17.15 4.82 0.44
C PHE A 307 -18.65 4.55 0.23
N ASP A 308 -19.08 3.30 0.35
CA ASP A 308 -20.51 2.94 0.38
C ASP A 308 -20.89 2.33 1.72
N ILE A 309 -21.79 3.01 2.43
CA ILE A 309 -22.25 2.62 3.75
C ILE A 309 -23.53 1.81 3.61
N THR A 310 -23.47 0.55 4.00
CA THR A 310 -24.61 -0.37 3.97
C THR A 310 -25.22 -0.55 5.37
N GLY A 311 -26.39 -1.16 5.42
CA GLY A 311 -26.99 -1.63 6.68
C GLY A 311 -27.78 -0.55 7.44
N SER A 312 -27.93 -0.76 8.75
CA SER A 312 -28.89 0.00 9.58
C SER A 312 -28.37 1.34 10.09
N ALA A 313 -27.05 1.51 10.23
CA ALA A 313 -26.47 2.78 10.67
C ALA A 313 -26.22 3.68 9.45
N SER A 314 -26.95 4.80 9.39
CA SER A 314 -26.77 5.80 8.34
C SER A 314 -25.47 6.57 8.47
N TYR A 315 -25.02 7.19 7.39
CA TYR A 315 -23.86 8.08 7.42
C TYR A 315 -24.10 9.28 8.35
N ALA A 316 -25.31 9.83 8.40
CA ALA A 316 -25.70 10.85 9.39
C ALA A 316 -25.48 10.37 10.84
N SER A 317 -25.79 9.09 11.13
CA SER A 317 -25.55 8.50 12.45
C SER A 317 -24.05 8.37 12.75
N ILE A 318 -23.23 8.04 11.75
CA ILE A 318 -21.76 8.00 11.89
C ILE A 318 -21.20 9.40 12.16
N LEU A 319 -21.62 10.41 11.41
CA LEU A 319 -21.21 11.81 11.63
C LEU A 319 -21.59 12.31 13.02
N LYS A 320 -22.81 11.99 13.48
CA LYS A 320 -23.27 12.30 14.83
C LYS A 320 -22.49 11.53 15.90
N MET A 321 -22.07 10.30 15.63
CA MET A 321 -21.23 9.54 16.55
C MET A 321 -19.85 10.22 16.65
N LEU A 322 -19.21 10.50 15.51
CA LEU A 322 -17.92 11.20 15.46
C LEU A 322 -17.97 12.54 16.21
N SER A 323 -19.03 13.33 16.00
CA SER A 323 -19.19 14.64 16.65
C SER A 323 -19.24 14.55 18.18
N ASN A 324 -19.75 13.44 18.71
CA ASN A 324 -19.95 13.23 20.14
C ASN A 324 -18.76 12.52 20.81
N THR A 325 -18.13 11.56 20.13
CA THR A 325 -17.13 10.66 20.75
C THR A 325 -15.68 11.00 20.38
N HIS A 326 -15.43 11.60 19.22
CA HIS A 326 -14.06 11.80 18.71
C HIS A 326 -13.60 13.24 18.93
N THR A 327 -13.65 13.70 20.18
CA THR A 327 -13.34 15.10 20.56
C THR A 327 -11.93 15.57 20.16
N ARG A 328 -11.00 14.64 19.93
CA ARG A 328 -9.62 14.89 19.49
C ARG A 328 -9.46 15.02 17.97
N LEU A 329 -10.51 14.77 17.20
CA LEU A 329 -10.48 14.85 15.74
C LEU A 329 -10.29 16.30 15.30
N GLN A 330 -9.19 16.55 14.59
CA GLN A 330 -8.78 17.86 14.08
C GLN A 330 -9.01 17.98 12.58
N ASN A 331 -8.93 16.85 11.87
CA ASN A 331 -9.07 16.78 10.42
C ASN A 331 -10.06 15.70 10.05
N PHE A 332 -11.09 16.08 9.31
CA PHE A 332 -12.07 15.16 8.74
C PHE A 332 -12.24 15.47 7.27
N SER A 333 -11.96 14.51 6.41
CA SER A 333 -12.17 14.59 4.97
C SER A 333 -13.07 13.44 4.54
N SER A 334 -13.99 13.72 3.62
CA SER A 334 -14.79 12.67 3.04
C SER A 334 -15.21 12.98 1.62
N CYS A 335 -15.03 12.05 0.69
CA CYS A 335 -15.46 12.25 -0.69
C CYS A 335 -16.05 10.98 -1.28
N GLN A 336 -16.92 11.17 -2.28
CA GLN A 336 -17.53 10.06 -3.03
C GLN A 336 -18.26 9.07 -2.12
N ILE A 337 -19.16 9.59 -1.28
CA ILE A 337 -19.92 8.80 -0.31
C ILE A 337 -21.27 8.38 -0.88
N ALA A 338 -21.57 7.10 -0.70
CA ALA A 338 -22.86 6.49 -0.95
C ALA A 338 -23.41 5.84 0.33
N GLN A 339 -24.73 5.70 0.39
CA GLN A 339 -25.43 4.94 1.40
C GLN A 339 -26.41 3.98 0.71
N ASN A 340 -26.23 2.67 0.93
CA ASN A 340 -26.97 1.61 0.24
C ASN A 340 -26.93 1.78 -1.28
N SER A 341 -25.76 2.12 -1.83
CA SER A 341 -25.56 2.45 -3.26
C SER A 341 -26.28 3.71 -3.75
N PHE A 342 -26.87 4.53 -2.89
CA PHE A 342 -27.44 5.83 -3.25
C PHE A 342 -26.47 6.95 -2.89
N ARG A 343 -26.32 7.93 -3.79
CA ARG A 343 -25.42 9.06 -3.52
C ARG A 343 -25.91 9.90 -2.35
N VAL A 344 -24.98 10.46 -1.60
CA VAL A 344 -25.25 11.36 -0.48
C VAL A 344 -24.81 12.78 -0.84
N TYR A 345 -25.59 13.78 -0.46
CA TYR A 345 -25.26 15.21 -0.62
C TYR A 345 -25.68 16.03 0.61
N LEU A 346 -25.18 17.27 0.67
CA LEU A 346 -25.46 18.24 1.73
C LEU A 346 -26.31 19.38 1.13
N GLU A 347 -27.54 19.55 1.61
CA GLU A 347 -28.53 20.44 0.98
C GLU A 347 -28.18 21.92 1.13
N THR A 348 -27.77 22.35 2.32
CA THR A 348 -27.49 23.75 2.66
C THR A 348 -26.04 24.15 2.40
N LEU A 349 -25.10 23.22 2.47
CA LEU A 349 -23.68 23.47 2.18
C LEU A 349 -23.36 23.51 0.68
N GLY A 350 -24.34 23.20 -0.18
CA GLY A 350 -24.24 23.28 -1.63
C GLY A 350 -23.33 22.22 -2.26
N LYS A 351 -23.08 22.34 -3.57
CA LYS A 351 -22.12 21.48 -4.30
C LYS A 351 -20.71 21.78 -3.80
N ILE A 352 -20.03 20.77 -3.27
CA ILE A 352 -18.64 20.89 -2.87
C ILE A 352 -17.73 20.73 -4.11
N GLY A 353 -16.73 21.60 -4.22
CA GLY A 353 -15.86 21.74 -5.38
C GLY A 353 -15.13 20.46 -5.78
N SER A 354 -14.93 20.30 -7.09
CA SER A 354 -14.09 19.27 -7.69
C SER A 354 -12.61 19.50 -7.33
N ASN A 355 -11.87 18.40 -7.18
CA ASN A 355 -10.44 18.41 -6.95
C ASN A 355 -9.71 19.23 -8.05
N PRO A 356 -8.95 20.29 -7.71
CA PRO A 356 -8.26 21.14 -8.68
C PRO A 356 -7.12 20.44 -9.44
N TYR A 357 -6.71 19.23 -9.02
CA TYR A 357 -5.66 18.44 -9.67
C TYR A 357 -6.17 17.51 -10.78
N ARG A 358 -7.46 17.52 -11.12
CA ARG A 358 -7.94 16.90 -12.36
C ARG A 358 -7.80 17.91 -13.51
N PRO A 359 -7.13 17.55 -14.63
CA PRO A 359 -7.12 18.40 -15.82
C PRO A 359 -8.56 18.61 -16.27
N SER A 360 -9.03 19.85 -16.21
CA SER A 360 -10.28 20.32 -16.78
C SER A 360 -10.20 20.23 -18.31
N SER A 361 -10.32 19.04 -18.88
CA SER A 361 -10.27 18.83 -20.33
C SER A 361 -11.63 18.62 -21.00
N SER A 362 -12.74 18.67 -20.27
CA SER A 362 -14.05 18.83 -20.89
C SER A 362 -14.74 20.07 -20.31
N LYS A 363 -14.93 21.08 -21.17
CA LYS A 363 -15.97 22.09 -20.96
C LYS A 363 -17.28 21.35 -21.20
N GLU A 364 -17.96 20.94 -20.14
CA GLU A 364 -19.33 20.45 -20.25
C GLU A 364 -20.33 21.52 -19.79
N PRO A 365 -21.49 21.64 -20.46
CA PRO A 365 -22.41 22.75 -20.28
C PRO A 365 -23.16 22.64 -18.95
N GLU A 366 -23.65 23.77 -18.44
CA GLU A 366 -24.36 23.90 -17.16
C GLU A 366 -25.71 23.15 -17.07
N ASP A 367 -26.15 22.46 -18.13
CA ASP A 367 -27.41 21.71 -18.23
C ASP A 367 -27.21 20.17 -18.29
N PHE A 368 -26.31 19.63 -17.47
CA PHE A 368 -25.89 18.21 -17.53
C PHE A 368 -26.73 17.28 -16.64
N PHE A 369 -28.05 17.22 -16.85
CA PHE A 369 -28.93 16.28 -16.13
C PHE A 369 -29.61 15.21 -17.00
N ASP A 370 -29.42 15.21 -18.32
CA ASP A 370 -30.23 14.35 -19.19
C ASP A 370 -29.57 13.13 -19.83
N ASP A 371 -28.23 12.98 -19.89
CA ASP A 371 -27.64 11.78 -20.49
C ASP A 371 -26.32 11.38 -19.80
N PHE A 372 -26.39 10.42 -18.87
CA PHE A 372 -25.21 9.86 -18.20
C PHE A 372 -24.68 8.66 -19.00
N GLU A 373 -23.68 8.88 -19.86
CA GLU A 373 -22.82 7.81 -20.33
C GLU A 373 -22.05 7.20 -19.13
N GLN A 374 -21.90 5.88 -19.17
CA GLN A 374 -21.29 4.98 -18.18
C GLN A 374 -20.14 5.56 -17.35
N VAL A 375 -20.34 5.71 -16.04
CA VAL A 375 -19.27 6.03 -15.09
C VAL A 375 -18.92 4.76 -14.30
N HIS A 376 -17.80 4.12 -14.67
CA HIS A 376 -17.32 2.85 -14.08
C HIS A 376 -16.89 2.93 -12.59
N TYR A 377 -17.01 4.08 -11.94
CA TYR A 377 -16.63 4.34 -10.54
C TYR A 377 -17.56 5.38 -9.92
N PRO A 378 -17.73 5.46 -8.58
CA PRO A 378 -18.43 6.57 -7.94
C PRO A 378 -17.58 7.85 -8.01
N HIS A 379 -17.22 8.28 -9.21
CA HIS A 379 -16.68 9.60 -9.44
C HIS A 379 -17.82 10.58 -9.67
N ILE A 380 -17.55 11.79 -9.22
CA ILE A 380 -18.33 13.02 -9.38
C ILE A 380 -19.18 13.30 -8.13
N PHE A 381 -18.83 14.45 -7.51
CA PHE A 381 -19.34 15.06 -6.27
C PHE A 381 -18.60 14.64 -4.98
N THR A 382 -17.66 15.51 -4.59
CA THR A 382 -16.75 15.46 -3.45
C THR A 382 -17.39 16.11 -2.21
N ALA A 383 -16.81 15.94 -1.02
CA ALA A 383 -16.88 16.91 0.07
C ALA A 383 -15.44 17.17 0.57
N GLN A 384 -14.62 17.91 -0.20
CA GLN A 384 -13.26 18.22 0.26
C GLN A 384 -13.35 19.27 1.38
N ILE A 385 -13.05 18.83 2.60
CA ILE A 385 -13.19 19.61 3.83
C ILE A 385 -11.78 19.69 4.44
N GLU A 386 -10.99 20.67 4.02
CA GLU A 386 -9.63 20.89 4.54
C GLU A 386 -9.66 21.73 5.81
N GLU A 387 -9.09 21.18 6.89
CA GLU A 387 -8.70 21.80 8.19
C GLU A 387 -9.71 22.78 8.81
N TRP A 388 -10.54 22.28 9.73
CA TRP A 388 -11.65 23.07 10.29
C TRP A 388 -11.31 23.47 11.73
N GLU A 389 -11.24 24.77 12.02
CA GLU A 389 -11.56 25.22 13.38
C GLU A 389 -13.00 24.78 13.68
N GLY A 390 -13.17 23.99 14.76
CA GLY A 390 -14.48 23.51 15.19
C GLY A 390 -15.04 22.27 14.47
N VAL A 391 -14.20 21.29 14.09
CA VAL A 391 -14.63 20.00 13.45
C VAL A 391 -15.92 19.44 14.03
N GLN A 392 -16.10 19.42 15.35
CA GLN A 392 -17.27 18.80 15.99
C GLN A 392 -18.60 19.50 15.67
N GLN A 393 -18.61 20.84 15.71
CA GLN A 393 -19.80 21.62 15.37
C GLN A 393 -20.22 21.35 13.93
N ARG A 394 -19.22 21.17 13.08
CA ARG A 394 -19.41 21.04 11.66
C ARG A 394 -19.86 19.62 11.26
N LEU A 395 -19.31 18.59 11.92
CA LEU A 395 -19.84 17.23 11.84
C LEU A 395 -21.31 17.17 12.26
N ALA A 396 -21.71 17.92 13.30
CA ALA A 396 -23.10 18.02 13.71
C ALA A 396 -23.99 18.66 12.63
N LEU A 397 -23.56 19.80 12.05
CA LEU A 397 -24.28 20.43 10.93
C LEU A 397 -24.40 19.49 9.73
N MET A 398 -23.32 18.81 9.33
CA MET A 398 -23.35 17.84 8.24
C MET A 398 -24.30 16.68 8.52
N SER A 399 -24.41 16.24 9.78
CA SER A 399 -25.32 15.15 10.15
C SER A 399 -26.81 15.55 10.01
N GLU A 400 -27.12 16.83 10.14
CA GLU A 400 -28.47 17.38 10.01
C GLU A 400 -28.80 17.72 8.54
N ASP A 401 -27.80 18.12 7.76
CA ASP A 401 -27.91 18.56 6.37
C ASP A 401 -27.86 17.40 5.35
N LEU A 402 -27.67 16.18 5.82
CA LEU A 402 -27.41 15.02 4.99
C LEU A 402 -28.66 14.51 4.28
N VAL A 403 -28.63 14.45 2.95
CA VAL A 403 -29.70 13.88 2.13
C VAL A 403 -29.19 12.71 1.29
N VAL A 404 -29.95 11.61 1.29
CA VAL A 404 -29.70 10.46 0.43
C VAL A 404 -30.54 10.64 -0.85
N SER A 405 -29.86 10.68 -1.99
CA SER A 405 -30.51 10.83 -3.28
C SER A 405 -31.42 9.65 -3.63
N HIS A 406 -32.41 9.89 -4.48
CA HIS A 406 -33.28 8.83 -5.03
C HIS A 406 -32.64 8.08 -6.22
N ILE A 407 -31.46 8.51 -6.68
CA ILE A 407 -30.78 7.97 -7.87
C ILE A 407 -29.73 6.96 -7.41
N SER A 408 -29.90 5.70 -7.81
CA SER A 408 -28.96 4.63 -7.47
C SER A 408 -27.69 4.71 -8.31
N TYR A 409 -26.58 4.29 -7.71
CA TYR A 409 -25.34 4.00 -8.41
C TYR A 409 -25.37 2.55 -8.91
N HIS A 410 -25.49 2.36 -10.23
CA HIS A 410 -25.11 1.12 -10.88
C HIS A 410 -23.90 1.41 -11.77
N PRO A 411 -22.75 0.73 -11.60
CA PRO A 411 -21.83 0.59 -12.70
C PRO A 411 -22.56 -0.29 -13.72
N LEU A 412 -23.06 0.33 -14.79
CA LEU A 412 -23.43 -0.40 -15.99
C LEU A 412 -22.15 -1.14 -16.42
N TYR A 413 -22.06 -2.42 -16.10
CA TYR A 413 -21.23 -3.31 -16.88
C TYR A 413 -21.80 -3.25 -18.28
N ASP A 414 -21.02 -2.73 -19.22
CA ASP A 414 -21.19 -3.07 -20.63
C ASP A 414 -21.21 -4.60 -20.73
N SER A 415 -22.42 -5.14 -20.73
CA SER A 415 -22.73 -6.41 -21.35
C SER A 415 -22.65 -6.21 -22.86
N GLU A 416 -21.46 -5.92 -23.38
CA GLU A 416 -21.15 -6.18 -24.78
C GLU A 416 -20.54 -7.59 -24.87
N GLN A 417 -21.45 -8.52 -25.18
CA GLN A 417 -21.30 -9.80 -25.91
C GLN A 417 -20.10 -10.72 -25.65
#